data_AF-A0A0Q5YYB5-F1
#
_entry.id   AF-A0A0Q5YYB5-F1
#
_cell.length_a   1.000
_cell.length_b   1.000
_cell.length_c   1.000
_cell.angle_alpha   90.00
_cell.angle_beta   90.00
_cell.angle_gamma   90.00
#
_symmetry.space_group_name_H-M   'P 1'
#
loop_
_entity.id
_entity.type
_entity.pdbx_description
1 polymer ?
#
loop_
_entity_poly.entity_id
_entity_poly.type
_entity_poly.pdbx_seq_one_letter_code
_entity_poly.pdbx_strand_id
1 'polypeptide(L)' 'MKRTLLLLAAVCGVFALAGCVGFVPVPAGPEVVYQNSPPPRAYRDRDGDGVPNRYDRRPNNPYRY' A
#
# COMPACT_ATOMS: atom_id res chain seq x y z
N MET A 1 56.43 -2.50 -7.79
CA MET A 1 55.88 -2.82 -9.12
C MET A 1 55.04 -4.11 -9.14
N LYS A 2 55.49 -5.23 -8.54
CA LYS A 2 54.67 -6.48 -8.51
C LYS A 2 53.47 -6.41 -7.54
N ARG A 3 53.65 -5.78 -6.37
CA ARG A 3 52.58 -5.57 -5.38
C ARG A 3 51.51 -4.58 -5.87
N THR A 4 51.93 -3.55 -6.61
CA THR A 4 51.01 -2.59 -7.24
C THR A 4 50.20 -3.25 -8.36
N LEU A 5 50.80 -4.18 -9.11
CA LEU A 5 50.09 -4.97 -10.13
C LEU A 5 49.01 -5.88 -9.51
N LEU A 6 49.33 -6.55 -8.39
CA LEU A 6 48.37 -7.39 -7.66
C LEU A 6 47.18 -6.59 -7.10
N LEU A 7 47.45 -5.41 -6.55
CA LEU A 7 46.40 -4.52 -6.04
C LEU A 7 45.46 -4.04 -7.15
N LEU A 8 46.02 -3.69 -8.31
CA LEU A 8 45.23 -3.21 -9.44
C LEU A 8 44.36 -4.31 -10.04
N ALA A 9 44.89 -5.54 -10.14
CA ALA A 9 44.12 -6.71 -10.55
C ALA A 9 42.99 -7.05 -9.56
N ALA A 10 43.24 -6.95 -8.26
CA ALA A 10 42.23 -7.19 -7.22
C ALA A 10 41.10 -6.15 -7.28
N VAL A 11 41.42 -4.86 -7.45
CA VAL A 11 40.41 -3.80 -7.58
C VAL A 11 39.55 -4.01 -8.84
N CYS A 12 40.18 -4.24 -9.99
CA CYS A 12 39.44 -4.51 -11.23
C CYS A 12 38.56 -5.76 -11.13
N GLY A 13 39.03 -6.81 -10.43
CA GLY A 13 38.26 -8.03 -10.20
C GLY A 13 37.00 -7.80 -9.36
N VAL A 14 37.07 -6.98 -8.30
CA VAL A 14 35.91 -6.69 -7.44
C VAL A 14 34.82 -5.93 -8.19
N PHE A 15 35.19 -4.95 -9.02
CA PHE A 15 34.21 -4.21 -9.83
C PHE A 15 33.58 -5.05 -10.94
N ALA A 16 34.32 -6.00 -11.52
CA ALA A 16 33.79 -6.91 -12.53
C ALA A 16 32.84 -7.98 -11.94
N LEU A 17 33.01 -8.33 -10.65
CA LEU A 17 32.18 -9.31 -9.94
C LEU A 17 30.99 -8.66 -9.21
N ALA A 18 30.99 -7.35 -9.04
CA ALA A 18 29.84 -6.60 -8.53
C ALA A 18 28.74 -6.57 -9.60
N GLY A 19 27.87 -7.59 -9.59
CA GLY A 19 26.70 -7.63 -10.46
C GLY A 19 25.76 -6.43 -10.27
N CYS A 20 24.98 -6.12 -11.29
CA CYS A 20 23.99 -5.03 -11.24
C CYS A 20 22.81 -5.43 -10.34
N VAL A 21 22.56 -4.69 -9.25
CA VAL A 21 21.32 -4.83 -8.48
C VAL A 21 20.24 -4.04 -9.19
N GLY A 22 19.33 -4.73 -9.88
CA GLY A 22 18.14 -4.13 -10.44
C GLY A 22 17.09 -3.95 -9.36
N PHE A 23 16.77 -2.71 -9.00
CA PHE A 23 15.55 -2.43 -8.25
C PHE A 23 14.37 -2.63 -9.20
N VAL A 24 13.66 -3.74 -9.05
CA VAL A 24 12.37 -3.94 -9.70
C VAL A 24 11.31 -3.31 -8.80
N PRO A 25 10.66 -2.21 -9.20
CA PRO A 25 9.48 -1.75 -8.48
C PRO A 25 8.44 -2.85 -8.59
N VAL A 26 8.16 -3.53 -7.47
CA VAL A 26 6.98 -4.38 -7.37
C VAL A 26 5.81 -3.41 -7.54
N PRO A 27 4.97 -3.54 -8.58
CA PRO A 27 3.75 -2.76 -8.62
C PRO A 27 3.00 -3.16 -7.37
N ALA A 28 2.69 -2.18 -6.51
CA ALA A 28 1.76 -2.40 -5.42
C ALA A 28 0.53 -3.04 -6.08
N GLY A 29 0.29 -4.32 -5.80
CA GLY A 29 -0.94 -5.00 -6.21
C GLY A 29 -2.12 -4.12 -5.80
N PRO A 30 -3.28 -4.23 -6.47
CA PRO A 30 -4.35 -3.23 -6.43
C PRO A 30 -4.47 -2.68 -5.01
N GLU A 31 -3.92 -1.49 -4.83
CA GLU A 31 -3.95 -0.82 -3.55
C GLU A 31 -5.44 -0.61 -3.33
N VAL A 32 -6.06 -1.44 -2.50
CA VAL A 32 -7.44 -1.19 -2.12
C VAL A 32 -7.34 -0.02 -1.16
N VAL A 33 -7.31 1.18 -1.74
CA VAL A 33 -7.32 2.47 -1.06
C VAL A 33 -8.66 2.56 -0.33
N TYR A 34 -8.75 1.93 0.83
CA TYR A 34 -9.81 2.17 1.80
C TYR A 34 -9.53 3.42 2.64
N GLN A 35 -8.49 4.20 2.29
CA GLN A 35 -8.07 5.30 3.12
C GLN A 35 -9.06 6.48 3.08
N ASN A 36 -9.90 6.60 2.04
CA ASN A 36 -10.86 7.71 1.88
C ASN A 36 -12.22 7.32 1.27
N SER A 37 -12.54 6.03 1.17
CA SER A 37 -13.85 5.62 0.64
C SER A 37 -14.91 5.73 1.75
N PRO A 38 -15.95 6.58 1.61
CA PRO A 38 -17.03 6.61 2.59
C PRO A 38 -17.68 5.23 2.66
N PRO A 39 -18.15 4.81 3.85
CA PRO A 39 -18.79 3.51 4.00
C PRO A 39 -19.95 3.39 3.00
N PRO A 40 -20.24 2.18 2.48
CA PRO A 40 -21.37 1.96 1.60
C PRO A 40 -22.62 2.63 2.18
N ARG A 41 -23.48 3.24 1.33
CA ARG A 41 -24.65 4.02 1.79
C ARG A 41 -25.57 3.24 2.75
N ALA A 42 -25.57 1.91 2.67
CA ALA A 42 -26.27 1.02 3.58
C ALA A 42 -25.72 1.05 5.03
N TYR A 43 -24.44 1.34 5.23
CA TYR A 43 -23.84 1.44 6.56
C TYR A 43 -23.96 2.83 7.19
N ARG A 44 -24.31 3.85 6.40
CA ARG A 44 -24.55 5.19 6.91
C ARG A 44 -25.90 5.24 7.63
N ASP A 45 -25.97 5.93 8.75
CA ASP A 45 -27.22 6.37 9.38
C ASP A 45 -27.66 7.68 8.68
N ARG A 46 -28.85 7.68 8.06
CA ARG A 46 -29.30 8.79 7.21
C ARG A 46 -30.04 9.85 7.99
N ASP A 47 -30.87 9.44 8.94
CA ASP A 47 -31.78 10.28 9.70
C ASP A 47 -31.31 10.53 11.14
N GLY A 48 -30.23 9.87 11.56
CA GLY A 48 -29.56 10.14 12.83
C GLY A 48 -30.23 9.48 14.02
N ASP A 49 -31.03 8.43 13.79
CA ASP A 49 -31.76 7.71 14.83
C ASP A 49 -30.89 6.71 15.62
N GLY A 50 -29.62 6.56 15.21
CA GLY A 50 -28.63 5.68 15.81
C GLY A 50 -28.61 4.26 15.25
N VAL A 51 -29.39 3.96 14.20
CA VAL A 51 -29.41 2.66 13.51
C VAL A 51 -28.83 2.81 12.11
N PRO A 52 -27.76 2.06 11.75
CA PRO A 52 -27.30 2.02 10.37
C PRO A 52 -28.42 1.58 9.42
N ASN A 53 -28.58 2.23 8.26
CA ASN A 53 -29.66 1.94 7.29
C ASN A 53 -29.80 0.45 6.91
N ARG A 54 -28.72 -0.35 7.02
CA ARG A 54 -28.73 -1.79 6.78
C ARG A 54 -29.58 -2.58 7.79
N TYR A 55 -29.78 -2.01 8.97
CA TYR A 55 -30.54 -2.59 10.07
C TYR A 55 -31.82 -1.84 10.37
N ASP A 56 -31.94 -0.62 9.84
CA ASP A 56 -33.13 0.17 10.02
C ASP A 56 -34.25 -0.26 9.07
N ARG A 57 -35.43 -0.47 9.63
CA ARG A 57 -36.66 -0.76 8.89
C ARG A 57 -37.29 0.51 8.31
N ARG A 58 -36.88 1.70 8.80
CA ARG A 58 -37.44 3.00 8.43
C ARG A 58 -36.34 4.06 8.18
N PRO A 59 -35.46 3.87 7.18
CA PRO A 59 -34.23 4.67 6.95
C PRO A 59 -34.40 6.16 6.57
N ASN A 60 -35.60 6.73 6.74
CA ASN A 60 -35.89 8.15 6.55
C ASN A 60 -36.78 8.69 7.69
N ASN A 61 -36.84 8.01 8.83
CA ASN A 61 -37.66 8.36 9.97
C ASN A 61 -36.78 8.55 11.22
N PRO A 62 -36.49 9.80 11.62
CA PRO A 62 -35.62 10.09 12.76
C PRO A 62 -36.24 9.72 14.12
N TYR A 63 -37.52 9.38 14.17
CA TYR A 63 -38.21 9.01 15.41
C TYR A 63 -38.16 7.49 15.62
N ARG A 64 -37.48 7.06 16.68
CA ARG A 64 -37.65 5.71 17.22
C ARG A 64 -39.00 5.60 17.90
N TYR A 65 -39.88 4.77 17.33
CA TYR A 65 -41.16 4.38 17.94
C TYR A 65 -40.99 3.16 18.84
#